data_AF-A0A915IGZ2-F1
#
_entry.id   AF-A0A915IGZ2-F1
#
_cell.length_a   1.000
_cell.length_b   1.000
_cell.length_c   1.000
_cell.angle_alpha   90.00
_cell.angle_beta   90.00
_cell.angle_gamma   90.00
#
_symmetry.space_group_name_H-M   'P 1'
#
loop_
_entity.id
_entity.type
_entity.pdbx_description
1 polymer ?
#
loop_
_entity_poly.entity_id
_entity_poly.type
_entity_poly.pdbx_seq_one_letter_code
_entity_poly.pdbx_strand_id
1 'polypeptide(L)'
;MIESYHNLTPAKLHLSELTSLTLLALCGAIYPSILSAVYFISFLAIITYWSMYLPIGRRTMNVLKVGVSFYCAVHSTLLYVSQMELFQKVFDLSSISFKLIGLPVVFNSTCINDTLMAPVMLSPIDHWPIYLNAAVLLIYFIYTGLQYNYQQLEDVSEMLEDLTLINDFVALALFCRILSKKFN
;
A
#
# COMPACT_ATOMS: atom_id res chain seq x y z
N MET A 1 33.09 4.35 3.81
CA MET A 1 31.79 5.09 3.86
C MET A 1 30.85 4.59 2.76
N ILE A 2 31.31 4.45 1.51
CA ILE A 2 30.54 3.92 0.37
C ILE A 2 30.03 2.47 0.61
N GLU A 3 30.86 1.63 1.24
CA GLU A 3 30.52 0.23 1.56
C GLU A 3 29.41 0.07 2.63
N SER A 4 29.24 1.07 3.49
CA SER A 4 28.10 1.12 4.42
C SER A 4 26.82 1.53 3.70
N TYR A 5 26.92 2.42 2.71
CA TYR A 5 25.79 2.87 1.90
C TYR A 5 25.24 1.74 1.01
N HIS A 6 26.14 0.98 0.37
CA HIS A 6 25.80 -0.12 -0.54
C HIS A 6 25.17 -1.34 0.17
N ASN A 7 25.50 -1.58 1.44
CA ASN A 7 24.85 -2.64 2.24
C ASN A 7 23.53 -2.18 2.88
N LEU A 8 23.30 -0.88 2.99
CA LEU A 8 22.12 -0.32 3.62
C LEU A 8 20.91 -0.28 2.67
N THR A 9 21.13 -0.18 1.37
CA THR A 9 20.07 -0.18 0.34
C THR A 9 19.30 -1.51 0.29
N PRO A 10 19.92 -2.71 0.18
CA PRO A 10 19.17 -3.96 0.17
C PRO A 10 18.47 -4.23 1.50
N ALA A 11 19.09 -3.88 2.63
CA ALA A 11 18.49 -4.05 3.95
C ALA A 11 17.22 -3.21 4.13
N LYS A 12 17.23 -1.94 3.70
CA LYS A 12 16.06 -1.06 3.73
C LYS A 12 14.92 -1.56 2.86
N LEU A 13 15.25 -2.08 1.66
CA LEU A 13 14.25 -2.64 0.76
C LEU A 13 13.54 -3.83 1.40
N HIS A 14 14.28 -4.79 1.95
CA HIS A 14 13.71 -5.96 2.64
C HIS A 14 12.86 -5.59 3.86
N LEU A 15 13.30 -4.60 4.66
CA LEU A 15 12.53 -4.08 5.78
C LEU A 15 11.19 -3.48 5.33
N SER A 16 11.18 -2.76 4.19
CA SER A 16 9.95 -2.20 3.63
C SER A 16 8.97 -3.28 3.16
N GLU A 17 9.48 -4.37 2.59
CA GLU A 17 8.65 -5.49 2.15
C GLU A 17 8.03 -6.24 3.33
N LEU A 18 8.82 -6.50 4.38
CA LEU A 18 8.34 -7.09 5.62
C LEU A 18 7.26 -6.23 6.28
N THR A 19 7.46 -4.91 6.31
CA THR A 19 6.48 -3.96 6.88
C THR A 19 5.17 -3.95 6.07
N SER A 20 5.26 -4.01 4.73
CA SER A 20 4.08 -4.15 3.87
C SER A 20 3.31 -5.45 4.16
N LEU A 21 4.03 -6.56 4.36
CA LEU A 21 3.43 -7.86 4.68
C LEU A 21 2.78 -7.91 6.06
N THR A 22 3.39 -7.32 7.08
CA THR A 22 2.81 -7.27 8.42
C THR A 22 1.54 -6.42 8.45
N LEU A 23 1.53 -5.28 7.75
CA LEU A 23 0.33 -4.45 7.59
C LEU A 23 -0.77 -5.20 6.84
N LEU A 24 -0.42 -5.93 5.77
CA LEU A 24 -1.39 -6.73 5.01
C LEU A 24 -2.01 -7.84 5.88
N ALA A 25 -1.20 -8.49 6.72
CA ALA A 25 -1.68 -9.48 7.68
C ALA A 25 -2.62 -8.86 8.72
N LEU A 26 -2.28 -7.67 9.24
CA LEU A 26 -3.11 -6.92 10.18
C LEU A 26 -4.47 -6.57 9.56
N CYS A 27 -4.50 -6.05 8.32
CA CYS A 27 -5.75 -5.77 7.58
C CYS A 27 -6.66 -7.00 7.49
N GLY A 28 -6.09 -8.20 7.30
CA GLY A 28 -6.85 -9.45 7.24
C GLY A 28 -7.35 -9.92 8.62
N ALA A 29 -6.57 -9.72 9.68
CA ALA A 29 -6.81 -10.30 11.00
C ALA A 29 -7.68 -9.44 11.93
N ILE A 30 -7.66 -8.11 11.81
CA ILE A 30 -8.34 -7.18 12.75
C ILE A 30 -9.86 -7.35 12.71
N TYR A 31 -10.44 -7.48 11.52
CA TYR A 31 -11.88 -7.67 11.34
C TYR A 31 -12.13 -8.75 10.29
N PRO A 32 -12.49 -9.99 10.70
CA PRO A 32 -12.73 -11.07 9.77
C PRO A 32 -14.02 -10.82 8.96
N SER A 33 -13.88 -10.61 7.66
CA SER A 33 -14.96 -10.33 6.71
C SER A 33 -14.61 -10.88 5.32
N ILE A 34 -15.59 -11.00 4.43
CA ILE A 34 -15.36 -11.51 3.07
C ILE A 34 -14.36 -10.63 2.33
N LEU A 35 -14.48 -9.30 2.45
CA LEU A 35 -13.56 -8.38 1.80
C LEU A 35 -12.15 -8.41 2.44
N SER A 36 -12.04 -8.66 3.75
CA SER A 36 -10.72 -8.78 4.41
C SER A 36 -10.02 -10.12 4.14
N ALA A 37 -10.78 -11.17 3.80
CA ALA A 37 -10.23 -12.45 3.37
C ALA A 37 -9.33 -12.32 2.13
N VAL A 38 -9.62 -11.36 1.23
CA VAL A 38 -8.77 -11.08 0.07
C VAL A 38 -7.35 -10.65 0.49
N TYR A 39 -7.23 -9.79 1.50
CA TYR A 39 -5.92 -9.39 2.04
C TYR A 39 -5.20 -10.56 2.69
N PHE A 40 -5.93 -11.40 3.43
CA PHE A 40 -5.35 -12.57 4.10
C PHE A 40 -4.85 -13.62 3.09
N ILE A 41 -5.63 -13.92 2.04
CA ILE A 41 -5.21 -14.83 0.97
C ILE A 41 -4.00 -14.27 0.22
N SER A 42 -4.00 -12.96 -0.06
CA SER A 42 -2.86 -12.30 -0.71
C SER A 42 -1.58 -12.41 0.13
N PHE A 43 -1.70 -12.19 1.45
CA PHE A 43 -0.61 -12.37 2.40
C PHE A 43 -0.09 -13.82 2.40
N LEU A 44 -0.98 -14.81 2.47
CA LEU A 44 -0.60 -16.22 2.41
C LEU A 44 0.09 -16.58 1.09
N ALA A 45 -0.38 -16.06 -0.04
CA ALA A 45 0.25 -16.28 -1.34
C ALA A 45 1.68 -15.73 -1.38
N ILE A 46 1.92 -14.53 -0.83
CA ILE A 46 3.25 -13.91 -0.82
C ILE A 46 4.19 -14.66 0.14
N ILE A 47 3.75 -15.04 1.33
CA ILE A 47 4.59 -15.81 2.26
C ILE A 47 4.88 -17.21 1.71
N THR A 48 3.88 -17.88 1.14
CA THR A 48 4.08 -19.20 0.53
C THR A 48 5.08 -19.11 -0.60
N TYR A 49 4.99 -18.05 -1.41
CA TYR A 49 5.97 -17.76 -2.43
C TYR A 49 7.40 -17.61 -1.86
N TRP A 50 7.57 -16.78 -0.83
CA TRP A 50 8.85 -16.60 -0.14
C TRP A 50 9.39 -17.92 0.42
N SER A 51 8.51 -18.76 0.98
CA SER A 51 8.88 -20.05 1.55
C SER A 51 9.29 -21.09 0.50
N MET A 52 8.70 -21.04 -0.69
CA MET A 52 8.92 -22.07 -1.71
C MET A 52 10.08 -21.73 -2.67
N TYR A 53 10.75 -20.59 -2.53
CA TYR A 53 11.86 -20.15 -3.41
C TYR A 53 11.54 -20.29 -4.91
N LEU A 54 10.26 -20.11 -5.31
CA LEU A 54 9.92 -20.19 -6.73
C LEU A 54 10.62 -19.03 -7.48
N PRO A 55 11.12 -19.24 -8.70
CA PRO A 55 11.67 -18.17 -9.53
C PRO A 55 10.53 -17.37 -10.19
N ILE A 56 9.63 -16.77 -9.42
CA ILE A 56 8.62 -15.86 -9.99
C ILE A 56 9.32 -14.54 -10.31
N GLY A 57 9.15 -14.08 -11.55
CA GLY A 57 9.79 -12.85 -12.02
C GLY A 57 9.36 -11.63 -11.18
N ARG A 58 10.29 -10.69 -10.99
CA ARG A 58 10.08 -9.42 -10.27
C ARG A 58 8.85 -8.65 -10.75
N ARG A 59 8.50 -8.80 -12.04
CA ARG A 59 7.29 -8.23 -12.66
C ARG A 59 5.99 -8.72 -12.02
N THR A 60 5.84 -10.02 -11.79
CA THR A 60 4.60 -10.59 -11.22
C THR A 60 4.40 -10.15 -9.78
N MET A 61 5.47 -10.07 -8.99
CA MET A 61 5.42 -9.53 -7.63
C MET A 61 5.00 -8.05 -7.62
N ASN A 62 5.48 -7.28 -8.59
CA ASN A 62 5.08 -5.87 -8.70
C ASN A 62 3.60 -5.74 -9.11
N VAL A 63 3.13 -6.55 -10.06
CA VAL A 63 1.71 -6.58 -10.47
C VAL A 63 0.81 -6.99 -9.30
N LEU A 64 1.21 -7.97 -8.49
CA LEU A 64 0.49 -8.35 -7.27
C LEU A 64 0.41 -7.20 -6.27
N LYS A 65 1.53 -6.51 -5.99
CA LYS A 65 1.56 -5.35 -5.08
C LYS A 65 0.64 -4.23 -5.56
N VAL A 66 0.68 -3.90 -6.86
CA VAL A 66 -0.20 -2.88 -7.46
C VAL A 66 -1.67 -3.32 -7.42
N GLY A 67 -1.96 -4.59 -7.72
CA GLY A 67 -3.32 -5.12 -7.67
C GLY A 67 -3.93 -5.07 -6.27
N VAL A 68 -3.17 -5.43 -5.24
CA VAL A 68 -3.61 -5.33 -3.84
C VAL A 68 -3.80 -3.87 -3.41
N SER A 69 -2.94 -2.96 -3.85
CA SER A 69 -3.09 -1.52 -3.59
C SER A 69 -4.36 -0.95 -4.24
N PHE A 70 -4.66 -1.31 -5.49
CA PHE A 70 -5.89 -0.91 -6.16
C PHE A 70 -7.13 -1.45 -5.44
N TYR A 71 -7.11 -2.73 -5.05
CA TYR A 71 -8.19 -3.31 -4.24
C TYR A 71 -8.38 -2.57 -2.91
N CYS A 72 -7.29 -2.18 -2.24
CA CYS A 72 -7.34 -1.38 -1.02
C CYS A 72 -8.00 -0.01 -1.23
N ALA A 73 -7.71 0.66 -2.34
CA ALA A 73 -8.33 1.94 -2.68
C ALA A 73 -9.85 1.79 -2.88
N VAL A 74 -10.27 0.77 -3.63
CA VAL A 74 -11.69 0.46 -3.86
C VAL A 74 -12.39 0.11 -2.54
N HIS A 75 -11.79 -0.74 -1.71
CA HIS A 75 -12.35 -1.10 -0.41
C HIS A 75 -12.49 0.12 0.52
N SER A 76 -11.46 0.97 0.58
CA SER A 76 -11.49 2.20 1.40
C SER A 76 -12.57 3.17 0.93
N THR A 77 -12.74 3.29 -0.39
CA THR A 77 -13.82 4.09 -0.99
C THR A 77 -15.20 3.52 -0.65
N LEU A 78 -15.34 2.19 -0.67
CA LEU A 78 -16.60 1.53 -0.32
C LEU A 78 -16.98 1.74 1.15
N LEU A 79 -15.99 1.67 2.07
CA LEU A 79 -16.19 2.02 3.48
C LEU A 79 -16.63 3.48 3.64
N TYR A 80 -16.05 4.40 2.87
CA TYR A 80 -16.45 5.81 2.90
C TYR A 80 -17.88 6.03 2.41
N VAL A 81 -18.26 5.41 1.27
CA VAL A 81 -19.63 5.50 0.74
C VAL A 81 -20.65 4.90 1.72
N SER A 82 -20.29 3.83 2.43
CA SER A 82 -21.15 3.20 3.44
C SER A 82 -21.45 4.11 4.65
N GLN A 83 -20.62 5.13 4.88
CA GLN A 83 -20.84 6.12 5.94
C GLN A 83 -21.79 7.25 5.52
N MET A 84 -22.10 7.39 4.22
CA MET A 84 -23.01 8.42 3.75
C MET A 84 -24.45 8.11 4.17
N GLU A 85 -25.14 9.10 4.74
CA GLU A 85 -26.52 8.97 5.24
C GLU A 85 -27.50 8.54 4.15
N LEU A 86 -27.28 8.99 2.90
CA LEU A 86 -28.08 8.58 1.74
C LEU A 86 -27.98 7.09 1.45
N PHE A 87 -26.79 6.50 1.61
CA PHE A 87 -26.56 5.09 1.33
C PHE A 87 -27.18 4.21 2.42
N GLN A 88 -27.10 4.64 3.69
CA GLN A 88 -27.74 3.98 4.83
C GLN A 88 -29.27 4.01 4.79
N LYS A 89 -29.86 5.05 4.17
CA LYS A 89 -31.33 5.17 4.02
C LYS A 89 -31.87 4.31 2.88
N VAL A 90 -31.10 4.15 1.80
CA VAL A 90 -31.50 3.38 0.62
C VAL A 90 -31.31 1.88 0.83
N PHE A 91 -30.20 1.49 1.47
CA PHE A 91 -29.89 0.12 1.81
C PHE A 91 -29.93 0.01 3.33
N ASP A 92 -30.77 -0.86 3.89
CA ASP A 92 -30.80 -1.14 5.32
C ASP A 92 -29.50 -1.86 5.75
N LEU A 93 -28.44 -1.07 5.90
CA LEU A 93 -27.08 -1.50 6.24
C LEU A 93 -27.01 -2.05 7.68
N SER A 94 -28.11 -2.07 8.44
CA SER A 94 -28.19 -2.71 9.76
C SER A 94 -28.21 -4.24 9.68
N SER A 95 -28.46 -4.82 8.50
CA SER A 95 -28.53 -6.27 8.33
C SER A 95 -27.16 -6.97 8.46
N ILE A 96 -27.20 -8.17 9.05
CA ILE A 96 -26.02 -9.01 9.35
C ILE A 96 -25.17 -9.28 8.09
N SER A 97 -25.80 -9.34 6.92
CA SER A 97 -25.14 -9.58 5.63
C SER A 97 -24.11 -8.49 5.28
N PHE A 98 -24.40 -7.21 5.50
CA PHE A 98 -23.45 -6.13 5.19
C PHE A 98 -22.27 -6.08 6.16
N LYS A 99 -22.49 -6.47 7.43
CA LYS A 99 -21.40 -6.67 8.39
C LYS A 99 -20.47 -7.83 8.00
N LEU A 100 -21.01 -8.92 7.47
CA LEU A 100 -20.24 -10.08 7.01
C LEU A 100 -19.40 -9.78 5.76
N ILE A 101 -19.93 -8.98 4.85
CA ILE A 101 -19.22 -8.53 3.66
C ILE A 101 -18.04 -7.64 4.05
N GLY A 102 -18.18 -6.83 5.10
CA GLY A 102 -17.15 -5.93 5.59
C GLY A 102 -17.48 -4.45 5.38
N LEU A 103 -18.76 -4.10 5.29
CA LEU A 103 -19.24 -2.71 5.24
C LEU A 103 -19.95 -2.37 6.56
N PRO A 104 -19.24 -2.27 7.69
CA PRO A 104 -19.87 -1.89 8.94
C PRO A 104 -20.24 -0.39 8.92
N VAL A 105 -21.45 -0.08 9.34
CA VAL A 105 -21.85 1.31 9.61
C VAL A 105 -21.17 1.78 10.88
N VAL A 106 -20.33 2.81 10.76
CA VAL A 106 -19.56 3.40 11.86
C VAL A 106 -20.38 4.46 12.61
N PHE A 107 -21.13 5.27 11.86
CA PHE A 107 -21.96 6.36 12.37
C PHE A 107 -23.41 6.08 12.02
N ASN A 108 -24.27 6.04 13.04
CA ASN A 108 -25.70 5.93 12.86
C ASN A 108 -26.33 7.32 13.02
N SER A 109 -26.72 7.97 11.92
CA SER A 109 -27.47 9.22 11.96
C SER A 109 -28.98 8.94 11.93
N THR A 110 -29.49 8.40 13.03
CA THR A 110 -30.94 8.37 13.23
C THR A 110 -31.40 9.79 13.54
N CYS A 111 -31.99 10.47 12.57
CA CYS A 111 -32.77 11.67 12.78
C CYS A 111 -34.05 11.31 13.55
N ILE A 112 -33.95 11.23 14.88
CA ILE A 112 -35.12 11.21 15.75
C ILE A 112 -35.43 12.68 16.07
N ASN A 113 -36.30 13.25 15.23
CA ASN A 113 -36.90 14.60 15.28
C ASN A 113 -36.12 15.77 14.62
N ASP A 114 -36.85 16.50 13.76
CA ASP A 114 -36.44 17.64 12.93
C ASP A 114 -35.97 18.91 13.68
N THR A 115 -35.65 18.84 14.98
CA THR A 115 -35.37 20.04 15.78
C THR A 115 -34.06 20.04 16.55
N LEU A 116 -33.30 18.95 16.57
CA LEU A 116 -31.98 18.93 17.18
C LEU A 116 -31.04 18.10 16.32
N MET A 117 -29.89 18.70 15.99
CA MET A 117 -28.69 18.01 15.54
C MET A 117 -28.48 16.75 16.40
N ALA A 118 -28.87 15.60 15.87
CA ALA A 118 -28.85 14.34 16.60
C ALA A 118 -27.40 14.06 17.02
N PRO A 119 -27.13 13.63 18.27
CA PRO A 119 -25.79 13.23 18.65
C PRO A 119 -25.39 12.08 17.72
N VAL A 120 -24.24 12.22 17.06
CA VAL A 120 -23.60 11.11 16.34
C VAL A 120 -23.33 10.04 17.39
N MET A 121 -24.24 9.07 17.52
CA MET A 121 -24.10 7.99 18.47
C MET A 121 -23.01 7.07 17.93
N LEU A 122 -21.81 7.14 18.51
CA LEU A 122 -20.78 6.14 18.24
C LEU A 122 -21.34 4.77 18.63
N SER A 123 -21.11 3.77 17.76
CA SER A 123 -21.38 2.38 18.12
C SER A 123 -20.71 2.04 19.46
N PRO A 124 -21.32 1.17 20.30
CA PRO A 124 -20.80 0.83 21.62
C PRO A 124 -19.30 0.49 21.59
N ILE A 125 -18.56 0.86 22.64
CA ILE A 125 -17.10 0.65 22.80
C ILE A 125 -16.64 -0.78 22.44
N ASP A 126 -17.52 -1.78 22.56
CA ASP A 126 -17.29 -3.17 22.16
C ASP A 126 -17.03 -3.39 20.65
N HIS A 127 -17.23 -2.36 19.81
CA HIS A 127 -17.05 -2.42 18.35
C HIS A 127 -15.74 -1.78 17.88
N TRP A 128 -14.74 -1.63 18.77
CA TRP A 128 -13.41 -1.08 18.46
C TRP A 128 -12.73 -1.69 17.21
N PRO A 129 -12.88 -2.97 16.84
CA PRO A 129 -12.20 -3.54 15.67
C PRO A 129 -12.66 -2.91 14.34
N ILE A 130 -13.87 -2.36 14.29
CA ILE A 130 -14.43 -1.72 13.11
C ILE A 130 -13.67 -0.42 12.80
N TYR A 131 -13.45 0.40 13.83
CA TYR A 131 -12.68 1.64 13.70
C TYR A 131 -11.22 1.35 13.37
N LEU A 132 -10.66 0.32 14.01
CA LEU A 132 -9.27 -0.06 13.82
C LEU A 132 -9.02 -0.63 12.41
N ASN A 133 -9.99 -1.38 11.85
CA ASN A 133 -9.93 -1.85 10.47
C ASN A 133 -9.84 -0.69 9.46
N ALA A 134 -10.71 0.32 9.59
CA ALA A 134 -10.68 1.49 8.72
C ALA A 134 -9.35 2.27 8.83
N ALA A 135 -8.83 2.43 10.04
CA ALA A 135 -7.54 3.08 10.28
C ALA A 135 -6.37 2.31 9.64
N VAL A 136 -6.32 0.99 9.83
CA VAL A 136 -5.22 0.16 9.30
C VAL A 136 -5.27 0.05 7.78
N LEU A 137 -6.45 -0.03 7.17
CA LEU A 137 -6.60 0.04 5.71
C LEU A 137 -6.07 1.36 5.14
N LEU A 138 -6.38 2.49 5.80
CA LEU A 138 -5.88 3.80 5.38
C LEU A 138 -4.35 3.91 5.54
N ILE A 139 -3.80 3.40 6.64
CA ILE A 139 -2.35 3.35 6.86
C ILE A 139 -1.69 2.48 5.78
N TYR A 140 -2.25 1.32 5.45
CA TYR A 140 -1.72 0.45 4.41
C TYR A 140 -1.77 1.09 3.02
N PHE A 141 -2.86 1.80 2.70
CA PHE A 141 -2.97 2.55 1.44
C PHE A 141 -1.90 3.64 1.33
N ILE A 142 -1.71 4.46 2.36
CA ILE A 142 -0.66 5.49 2.38
C ILE A 142 0.73 4.86 2.29
N TYR A 143 0.97 3.78 3.05
CA TYR A 143 2.26 3.09 3.06
C TYR A 143 2.63 2.53 1.69
N THR A 144 1.69 1.85 1.02
CA THR A 144 1.92 1.30 -0.32
C THR A 144 2.15 2.40 -1.37
N GLY A 145 1.43 3.53 -1.27
CA GLY A 145 1.68 4.70 -2.13
C GLY A 145 3.07 5.31 -1.91
N LEU A 146 3.51 5.44 -0.66
CA LEU A 146 4.86 5.91 -0.34
C LEU A 146 5.93 4.94 -0.85
N GLN A 147 5.73 3.63 -0.68
CA GLN A 147 6.64 2.60 -1.16
C GLN A 147 6.79 2.64 -2.68
N TYR A 148 5.68 2.84 -3.41
CA TYR A 148 5.71 2.99 -4.86
C TYR A 148 6.50 4.23 -5.31
N ASN A 149 6.24 5.39 -4.70
CA ASN A 149 6.98 6.62 -5.00
C ASN A 149 8.48 6.47 -4.70
N TYR A 150 8.83 5.80 -3.60
CA TYR A 150 10.22 5.56 -3.23
C TYR A 150 10.93 4.68 -4.27
N GLN A 151 10.31 3.59 -4.70
CA GLN A 151 10.86 2.71 -5.74
C GLN A 151 11.07 3.46 -7.06
N GLN A 152 10.12 4.31 -7.45
CA GLN A 152 10.25 5.12 -8.65
C GLN A 152 11.42 6.11 -8.57
N LEU A 153 11.67 6.71 -7.40
CA LEU A 153 12.80 7.61 -7.19
C LEU A 153 14.14 6.87 -7.24
N GLU A 154 14.20 5.65 -6.70
CA GLU A 154 15.39 4.79 -6.75
C GLU A 154 15.74 4.43 -8.19
N ASP A 155 14.77 3.98 -8.99
CA ASP A 155 14.96 3.67 -10.42
C ASP A 155 15.45 4.90 -11.21
N VAL A 156 14.92 6.10 -10.92
CA VAL A 156 15.36 7.35 -11.58
C VAL A 156 16.77 7.75 -11.16
N SER A 157 17.13 7.54 -9.90
CA SER A 157 18.48 7.86 -9.40
C SER A 157 19.56 6.96 -10.01
N GLU A 158 19.26 5.66 -10.19
CA GLU A 158 20.17 4.70 -10.83
C GLU A 158 20.40 5.06 -12.30
N MET A 159 19.35 5.41 -13.04
CA MET A 159 19.49 5.90 -14.43
C MET A 159 20.33 7.18 -14.53
N LEU A 160 20.22 8.09 -13.55
CA LEU A 160 21.00 9.33 -13.53
C LEU A 160 22.49 9.04 -13.27
N GLU A 161 22.79 8.12 -12.36
CA GLU A 161 24.16 7.70 -12.07
C GLU A 161 24.82 7.08 -13.33
N ASP A 162 24.11 6.19 -14.02
CA ASP A 162 24.56 5.62 -15.30
C ASP A 162 24.82 6.71 -16.36
N LEU A 163 23.92 7.69 -16.50
CA LEU A 163 24.09 8.80 -17.43
C LEU A 163 25.31 9.68 -17.08
N THR A 164 25.55 9.94 -15.79
CA THR A 164 26.75 10.70 -15.37
C THR A 164 28.04 9.93 -15.65
N LEU A 165 28.06 8.63 -15.39
CA LEU A 165 29.19 7.75 -15.69
C LEU A 165 29.50 7.71 -17.19
N ILE A 166 28.46 7.64 -18.03
CA ILE A 166 28.60 7.72 -19.49
C ILE A 166 29.18 9.07 -19.92
N ASN A 167 28.69 10.18 -19.35
CA ASN A 167 29.19 11.51 -19.67
C ASN A 167 30.68 11.68 -19.32
N ASP A 168 31.09 11.21 -18.15
CA ASP A 168 32.50 11.26 -17.73
C ASP A 168 33.39 10.39 -18.63
N PHE A 169 32.91 9.21 -19.05
CA PHE A 169 33.65 8.34 -19.96
C PHE A 169 33.83 8.96 -21.35
N VAL A 170 32.78 9.59 -21.89
CA VAL A 170 32.83 10.30 -23.17
C VAL A 170 33.77 11.52 -23.09
N ALA A 171 33.73 12.28 -22.00
CA ALA A 171 34.64 13.40 -21.78
C ALA A 171 36.11 12.95 -21.74
N LEU A 172 36.40 11.85 -21.04
CA LEU A 172 37.75 11.27 -20.96
C LEU A 172 38.25 10.75 -22.32
N ALA A 173 37.36 10.09 -23.08
CA ALA A 173 37.67 9.58 -24.42
C ALA A 173 37.96 10.72 -25.41
N LEU A 174 37.18 11.81 -25.37
CA LEU A 174 37.43 13.00 -26.17
C LEU A 174 38.76 13.67 -25.79
N PHE A 175 39.05 13.78 -24.50
CA PHE A 175 40.31 14.32 -24.00
C PHE A 175 41.52 13.51 -24.47
N CYS A 176 41.46 12.17 -24.37
CA CYS A 176 42.50 11.28 -24.90
C CYS A 176 42.69 11.43 -26.42
N ARG A 177 41.60 11.57 -27.19
CA ARG A 177 41.65 11.75 -28.64
C ARG A 177 42.28 13.08 -29.05
N ILE A 178 42.03 14.15 -28.28
CA ILE A 178 42.64 15.47 -28.48
C ILE A 178 44.14 15.42 -28.16
N LEU A 179 44.54 14.77 -27.06
CA LEU A 179 45.95 14.61 -26.70
C LEU A 179 46.71 13.76 -27.72
N SER A 180 46.11 12.69 -28.24
CA SER A 180 46.69 11.86 -29.30
C SER A 180 46.95 12.66 -30.59
N LYS A 181 46.07 13.61 -30.95
CA LYS A 181 46.28 14.49 -32.11
C LYS A 181 47.32 15.60 -31.89
N LYS A 182 47.69 15.90 -30.65
CA LYS A 182 48.62 17.00 -30.32
C LYS A 182 50.09 16.53 -30.24
N PHE A 183 50.31 15.22 -30.07
CA PHE A 183 51.64 14.62 -29.90
C PHE A 183 52.11 13.78 -31.10
N ASN A 184 51.44 13.89 -32.25
CA ASN A 184 51.80 13.26 -33.52
C ASN A 184 51.80 14.35 -34.60
#